data_AF-A0A850G6E3-F1
#
_entry.id   AF-A0A850G6E3-F1
#
_cell.length_a   1.000
_cell.length_b   1.000
_cell.length_c   1.000
_cell.angle_alpha   90.00
_cell.angle_beta   90.00
_cell.angle_gamma   90.00
#
_symmetry.space_group_name_H-M   'P 1'
#
loop_
_entity.id
_entity.type
_entity.pdbx_description
1 polymer ?
#
loop_
_entity_poly.entity_id
_entity_poly.type
_entity_poly.pdbx_seq_one_letter_code
_entity_poly.pdbx_strand_id
1 'polypeptide(L)'
;MHTAILYIAERCNQACVFCLEEDRSWSEFVDPSTEQVYGVLERLRERGAVHITFMGGETFFRKDLPMIISRAKSLGYTRVGVTTNGTVLSKPGFIDRLVAAGLDFIELSIHGHSPELANGISRNKVTFDRQAKAMAEIDATGSLFTIVNVVVCRENYEHLVEISRYVVESLSNVPMRFKFKFESLQGWALARVDEGQSRALGYEEVDFVGLGDTLDELGADFWFYNVPLCHLGAHADHAHELGVLAIDEQYFDMDHRGPNQYYDSGHQLEGRVWPTQTCGSCSVGMLCPGLEESHRLARGTGALSARSDNPRELLRAGMRARGVEQPDEATLDARLAVLDARERPTTFVRNRPDGGLRFIHAEESAPLDLMVDPDEGRPAFVSTGRFALHYRLRSDADREPSPRMQALLESAAKALHRADESGLDLEAARAAIVTAVSGETGWVCDLSTVVARPERKRSSLPIIQPGITG
;
A
#
# COMPACT_ATOMS: atom_id res chain seq x y z
N MET A 1 -9.94 14.87 -8.55
CA MET A 1 -8.85 15.39 -7.68
C MET A 1 -7.59 14.61 -8.00
N HIS A 2 -6.43 15.25 -8.08
CA HIS A 2 -5.15 14.56 -8.30
C HIS A 2 -4.29 14.65 -7.03
N THR A 3 -4.10 13.52 -6.37
CA THR A 3 -3.27 13.40 -5.17
C THR A 3 -1.94 12.75 -5.56
N ALA A 4 -0.82 13.26 -5.07
CA ALA A 4 0.48 12.65 -5.26
C ALA A 4 1.06 12.19 -3.92
N ILE A 5 1.74 11.05 -3.95
CA ILE A 5 2.54 10.54 -2.83
C ILE A 5 3.99 10.45 -3.32
N LEU A 6 4.91 10.99 -2.53
CA LEU A 6 6.33 11.00 -2.86
C LEU A 6 7.18 10.48 -1.70
N TYR A 7 7.89 9.39 -1.98
CA TYR A 7 8.92 8.86 -1.09
C TYR A 7 10.17 9.73 -1.17
N ILE A 8 10.55 10.32 -0.03
CA ILE A 8 11.71 11.23 0.05
C ILE A 8 12.76 10.78 1.06
N ALA A 9 12.51 9.70 1.81
CA ALA A 9 13.42 9.21 2.83
C ALA A 9 13.42 7.68 2.90
N GLU A 10 14.60 7.06 2.85
CA GLU A 10 14.78 5.61 2.96
C GLU A 10 15.21 5.16 4.35
N ARG A 11 15.46 6.10 5.26
CA ARG A 11 15.83 5.80 6.65
C ARG A 11 14.62 5.96 7.56
N CYS A 12 14.44 5.04 8.49
CA CYS A 12 13.43 5.10 9.54
C CYS A 12 14.11 5.17 10.92
N ASN A 13 13.38 5.04 12.02
CA ASN A 13 13.95 4.77 13.35
C ASN A 13 13.15 3.73 14.13
N GLN A 14 12.32 2.99 13.42
CA GLN A 14 11.47 1.92 13.91
C GLN A 14 11.64 0.73 12.97
N ALA A 15 11.26 -0.46 13.47
CA ALA A 15 11.24 -1.70 12.71
C ALA A 15 9.87 -2.34 12.92
N CYS A 16 8.84 -1.66 12.43
CA CYS A 16 7.45 -2.02 12.72
C CYS A 16 7.13 -3.44 12.23
N VAL A 17 6.41 -4.20 13.05
CA VAL A 17 6.15 -5.62 12.80
C VAL A 17 5.26 -5.92 11.59
N PHE A 18 4.56 -4.91 11.06
CA PHE A 18 3.72 -4.96 9.86
C PHE A 18 4.34 -4.23 8.66
N CYS A 19 5.58 -3.73 8.78
CA CYS A 19 6.18 -2.86 7.76
C CYS A 19 6.27 -3.59 6.41
N LEU A 20 5.84 -2.90 5.35
CA LEU A 20 5.88 -3.45 3.98
C LEU A 20 7.32 -3.54 3.44
N GLU A 21 8.24 -2.75 4.02
CA GLU A 21 9.64 -2.69 3.61
C GLU A 21 10.41 -3.79 4.34
N GLU A 22 10.71 -4.87 3.60
CA GLU A 22 11.14 -6.19 4.08
C GLU A 22 12.56 -6.19 4.67
N ASP A 23 13.42 -5.25 4.30
CA ASP A 23 14.78 -5.20 4.81
C ASP A 23 15.36 -3.77 4.70
N ARG A 24 15.67 -3.15 5.84
CA ARG A 24 16.42 -1.89 5.87
C ARG A 24 17.75 -2.15 6.55
N SER A 25 18.61 -2.93 5.89
CA SER A 25 20.04 -2.82 6.15
C SER A 25 20.43 -1.34 5.91
N TRP A 26 20.68 -0.65 7.01
CA TRP A 26 20.70 0.81 7.14
C TRP A 26 21.74 1.56 6.30
N SER A 27 22.52 0.87 5.48
CA SER A 27 23.75 1.37 4.85
C SER A 27 23.70 1.52 3.33
N GLU A 28 22.73 0.91 2.62
CA GLU A 28 22.79 0.84 1.15
C GLU A 28 21.84 1.81 0.42
N PHE A 29 20.76 2.26 1.08
CA PHE A 29 19.78 3.15 0.47
C PHE A 29 20.13 4.63 0.71
N VAL A 30 20.21 5.38 -0.38
CA VAL A 30 20.52 6.82 -0.38
C VAL A 30 19.23 7.59 -0.63
N ASP A 31 18.87 8.46 0.31
CA ASP A 31 17.74 9.38 0.13
C ASP A 31 17.92 10.21 -1.15
N PRO A 32 16.85 10.49 -1.93
CA PRO A 32 16.96 11.35 -3.09
C PRO A 32 17.48 12.73 -2.70
N SER A 33 18.36 13.30 -3.52
CA SER A 33 18.84 14.68 -3.33
C SER A 33 17.68 15.69 -3.40
N THR A 34 17.83 16.83 -2.74
CA THR A 34 16.83 17.91 -2.76
C THR A 34 16.44 18.32 -4.18
N GLU A 35 17.42 18.42 -5.08
CA GLU A 35 17.20 18.76 -6.50
C GLU A 35 16.38 17.68 -7.23
N GLN A 36 16.61 16.40 -6.95
CA GLN A 36 15.79 15.32 -7.52
C GLN A 36 14.34 15.43 -7.03
N VAL A 37 14.13 15.70 -5.74
CA VAL A 37 12.79 15.91 -5.16
C VAL A 37 12.11 17.11 -5.81
N TYR A 38 12.81 18.24 -6.00
CA TYR A 38 12.27 19.42 -6.66
C TYR A 38 11.86 19.15 -8.11
N GLY A 39 12.71 18.47 -8.87
CA GLY A 39 12.38 18.09 -10.25
C GLY A 39 11.15 17.17 -10.32
N VAL A 40 10.97 16.26 -9.35
CA VAL A 40 9.76 15.43 -9.27
C VAL A 40 8.52 16.27 -8.95
N LEU A 41 8.62 17.19 -7.98
CA LEU A 41 7.51 18.08 -7.60
C LEU A 41 7.02 18.92 -8.77
N GLU A 42 7.92 19.45 -9.59
CA GLU A 42 7.59 20.20 -10.80
C GLU A 42 6.85 19.34 -11.81
N ARG A 43 7.37 18.15 -12.14
CA ARG A 43 6.72 17.22 -13.07
C ARG A 43 5.33 16.78 -12.61
N LEU A 44 5.16 16.55 -11.30
CA LEU A 44 3.87 16.20 -10.72
C LEU A 44 2.86 17.36 -10.83
N ARG A 45 3.29 18.61 -10.64
CA ARG A 45 2.44 19.79 -10.87
C ARG A 45 2.06 19.97 -12.32
N GLU A 46 3.01 19.79 -13.25
CA GLU A 46 2.75 19.84 -14.69
C GLU A 46 1.72 18.79 -15.12
N ARG A 47 1.66 17.65 -14.43
CA ARG A 47 0.65 16.60 -14.62
C ARG A 47 -0.68 16.86 -13.90
N GLY A 48 -0.80 17.98 -13.19
CA GLY A 48 -2.04 18.41 -12.56
C GLY A 48 -2.25 17.92 -11.12
N ALA A 49 -1.23 17.35 -10.46
CA ALA A 49 -1.29 17.05 -9.02
C ALA A 49 -1.56 18.33 -8.23
N VAL A 50 -2.56 18.33 -7.35
CA VAL A 50 -2.91 19.51 -6.53
C VAL A 50 -2.60 19.28 -5.06
N HIS A 51 -2.62 18.02 -4.63
CA HIS A 51 -2.24 17.59 -3.30
C HIS A 51 -0.96 16.76 -3.36
N ILE A 52 -0.08 16.92 -2.37
CA ILE A 52 1.15 16.14 -2.24
C ILE A 52 1.33 15.69 -0.78
N THR A 53 1.60 14.41 -0.60
CA THR A 53 2.01 13.85 0.69
C THR A 53 3.44 13.34 0.58
N PHE A 54 4.31 13.82 1.45
CA PHE A 54 5.68 13.32 1.59
C PHE A 54 5.71 12.16 2.57
N MET A 55 6.34 11.06 2.18
CA MET A 55 6.52 9.90 3.04
C MET A 55 7.88 9.23 2.82
N GLY A 56 8.08 8.06 3.43
CA GLY A 56 9.32 7.32 3.37
C GLY A 56 9.42 6.37 4.57
N GLY A 57 10.63 6.18 5.09
CA GLY A 57 10.83 5.62 6.43
C GLY A 57 10.32 6.56 7.50
N GLU A 58 11.18 7.48 7.92
CA GLU A 58 10.81 8.58 8.79
C GLU A 58 11.16 9.91 8.10
N THR A 59 10.13 10.57 7.58
CA THR A 59 10.24 11.79 6.77
C THR A 59 11.02 12.89 7.51
N PHE A 60 10.89 12.99 8.83
CA PHE A 60 11.60 14.01 9.62
C PHE A 60 13.09 13.74 9.87
N PHE A 61 13.66 12.68 9.29
CA PHE A 61 15.12 12.55 9.21
C PHE A 61 15.75 13.50 8.19
N ARG A 62 14.95 14.05 7.27
CA ARG A 62 15.37 15.09 6.33
C ARG A 62 15.40 16.47 7.00
N LYS A 63 16.61 17.04 7.10
CA LYS A 63 16.82 18.38 7.65
C LYS A 63 16.31 19.49 6.71
N ASP A 64 16.25 19.23 5.41
CA ASP A 64 15.78 20.14 4.36
C ASP A 64 14.27 20.07 4.11
N LEU A 65 13.52 19.27 4.88
CA LEU A 65 12.07 19.11 4.69
C LEU A 65 11.27 20.44 4.69
N PRO A 66 11.54 21.43 5.58
CA PRO A 66 10.86 22.72 5.48
C PRO A 66 11.08 23.43 4.14
N MET A 67 12.25 23.27 3.52
CA MET A 67 12.51 23.84 2.18
C MET A 67 11.72 23.10 1.10
N ILE A 68 11.59 21.77 1.22
CA ILE A 68 10.79 20.94 0.31
C ILE A 68 9.30 21.32 0.38
N ILE A 69 8.76 21.51 1.59
CA ILE A 69 7.39 21.96 1.81
C ILE A 69 7.17 23.33 1.17
N SER A 70 8.08 24.29 1.45
CA SER A 70 8.00 25.64 0.88
C SER A 70 8.10 25.62 -0.65
N ARG A 71 8.94 24.76 -1.22
CA ARG A 71 9.04 24.57 -2.68
C ARG A 71 7.72 24.07 -3.24
N ALA A 72 7.09 23.06 -2.63
CA ALA A 72 5.79 22.56 -3.07
C ALA A 72 4.73 23.69 -3.06
N LYS A 73 4.63 24.48 -1.99
CA LYS A 73 3.70 25.62 -1.94
C LYS A 73 4.00 26.65 -3.03
N SER A 74 5.28 26.95 -3.31
CA SER A 74 5.68 27.87 -4.39
C SER A 74 5.29 27.38 -5.79
N LEU A 75 5.20 26.07 -5.99
CA LEU A 75 4.73 25.44 -7.23
C LEU A 75 3.19 25.37 -7.31
N GLY A 76 2.48 25.84 -6.30
CA GLY A 76 1.02 25.92 -6.26
C GLY A 76 0.30 24.63 -5.87
N TYR A 77 0.95 23.74 -5.11
CA TYR A 77 0.22 22.68 -4.40
C TYR A 77 -0.70 23.32 -3.36
N THR A 78 -1.98 22.96 -3.37
CA THR A 78 -2.99 23.53 -2.48
C THR A 78 -3.05 22.82 -1.13
N ARG A 79 -2.69 21.54 -1.09
CA ARG A 79 -2.51 20.76 0.15
C ARG A 79 -1.18 20.02 0.15
N VAL A 80 -0.36 20.27 1.16
CA VAL A 80 0.95 19.67 1.38
C VAL A 80 0.93 18.96 2.74
N GLY A 81 1.16 17.66 2.74
CA GLY A 81 1.16 16.84 3.94
C GLY A 81 2.43 16.01 4.12
N VAL A 82 2.62 15.50 5.33
CA VAL A 82 3.73 14.62 5.69
C VAL A 82 3.21 13.42 6.48
N THR A 83 3.60 12.21 6.07
CA THR A 83 3.41 10.99 6.87
C THR A 83 4.62 10.78 7.78
N THR A 84 4.38 10.46 9.05
CA THR A 84 5.43 10.27 10.08
C THR A 84 5.01 9.26 11.15
N ASN A 85 5.99 8.66 11.82
CA ASN A 85 5.75 7.94 13.08
C ASN A 85 5.71 8.87 14.31
N GLY A 86 5.93 10.17 14.13
CA GLY A 86 5.81 11.20 15.16
C GLY A 86 6.98 11.29 16.14
N THR A 87 7.87 10.30 16.20
CA THR A 87 8.88 10.27 17.28
C THR A 87 9.87 11.45 17.21
N VAL A 88 10.11 12.01 16.02
CA VAL A 88 10.96 13.19 15.82
C VAL A 88 10.25 14.50 16.15
N LEU A 89 8.91 14.52 16.11
CA LEU A 89 8.09 15.70 16.40
C LEU A 89 8.05 16.08 17.89
N SER A 90 8.58 15.23 18.77
CA SER A 90 8.71 15.50 20.22
C SER A 90 9.62 16.70 20.59
N LYS A 91 10.13 17.46 19.61
CA LYS A 91 10.99 18.63 19.80
C LYS A 91 10.16 19.92 19.75
N PRO A 92 10.16 20.73 20.82
CA PRO A 92 9.42 21.99 20.87
C PRO A 92 9.68 22.92 19.69
N GLY A 93 8.61 23.49 19.14
CA GLY A 93 8.64 24.48 18.05
C GLY A 93 9.12 23.94 16.70
N PHE A 94 9.26 22.62 16.54
CA PHE A 94 9.56 22.04 15.23
C PHE A 94 8.35 22.06 14.31
N ILE A 95 7.16 21.78 14.83
CA ILE A 95 5.91 21.81 14.08
C ILE A 95 5.61 23.22 13.57
N ASP A 96 5.80 24.25 14.39
CA ASP A 96 5.62 25.65 13.99
C ASP A 96 6.47 26.01 12.75
N ARG A 97 7.71 25.49 12.66
CA ARG A 97 8.56 25.71 11.48
C ARG A 97 8.02 25.04 10.23
N LEU A 98 7.36 23.89 10.37
CA LEU A 98 6.74 23.17 9.24
C LEU A 98 5.47 23.88 8.79
N VAL A 99 4.62 24.31 9.73
CA VAL A 99 3.43 25.11 9.46
C VAL A 99 3.82 26.44 8.79
N ALA A 100 4.84 27.12 9.30
CA ALA A 100 5.37 28.34 8.68
C ALA A 100 5.95 28.11 7.27
N ALA A 101 6.46 26.91 6.97
CA ALA A 101 6.88 26.52 5.63
C ALA A 101 5.69 26.22 4.69
N GLY A 102 4.48 26.08 5.24
CA GLY A 102 3.23 25.85 4.54
C GLY A 102 2.75 24.39 4.55
N LEU A 103 3.10 23.63 5.60
CA LEU A 103 2.51 22.32 5.86
C LEU A 103 1.02 22.49 6.22
N ASP A 104 0.14 21.77 5.51
CA ASP A 104 -1.31 21.86 5.68
C ASP A 104 -1.87 20.74 6.58
N PHE A 105 -1.24 19.56 6.59
CA PHE A 105 -1.67 18.44 7.43
C PHE A 105 -0.53 17.47 7.76
N ILE A 106 -0.72 16.68 8.82
CA ILE A 106 0.16 15.57 9.19
C ILE A 106 -0.62 14.27 9.19
N GLU A 107 -0.04 13.21 8.64
CA GLU A 107 -0.48 11.84 8.85
C GLU A 107 0.40 11.17 9.90
N LEU A 108 -0.12 11.08 11.13
CA LEU A 108 0.57 10.56 12.29
C LEU A 108 0.23 9.08 12.50
N SER A 109 1.24 8.22 12.45
CA SER A 109 1.05 6.78 12.70
C SER A 109 1.02 6.45 14.19
N ILE A 110 -0.15 6.09 14.72
CA ILE A 110 -0.35 5.67 16.12
C ILE A 110 -0.96 4.27 16.12
N HIS A 111 -0.30 3.30 16.75
CA HIS A 111 -0.69 1.89 16.67
C HIS A 111 -0.97 1.24 18.02
N GLY A 112 -0.80 1.97 19.12
CA GLY A 112 -1.04 1.48 20.47
C GLY A 112 -1.35 2.63 21.42
N HIS A 113 -2.17 2.34 22.43
CA HIS A 113 -2.58 3.28 23.48
C HIS A 113 -1.73 3.16 24.75
N SER A 114 -0.76 2.24 24.77
CA SER A 114 0.10 1.96 25.93
C SER A 114 1.57 1.82 25.51
N PRO A 115 2.52 2.01 26.45
CA PRO A 115 3.94 1.76 26.21
C PRO A 115 4.21 0.36 25.69
N GLU A 116 3.56 -0.67 26.26
CA GLU A 116 3.76 -2.07 25.90
C GLU A 116 3.38 -2.30 24.43
N LEU A 117 2.19 -1.84 24.03
CA LEU A 117 1.66 -2.07 22.70
C LEU A 117 2.39 -1.25 21.64
N ALA A 118 2.54 0.06 21.85
CA ALA A 118 3.16 0.96 20.88
C ALA A 118 4.65 0.64 20.67
N ASN A 119 5.40 0.39 21.75
CA ASN A 119 6.83 0.05 21.65
C ASN A 119 7.05 -1.36 21.11
N GLY A 120 6.16 -2.31 21.43
CA GLY A 120 6.19 -3.68 20.90
C GLY A 120 6.01 -3.70 19.39
N ILE A 121 4.98 -3.02 18.90
CA ILE A 121 4.66 -2.92 17.47
C ILE A 121 5.78 -2.25 16.68
N SER A 122 6.33 -1.15 17.19
CA SER A 122 7.40 -0.41 16.48
C SER A 122 8.80 -1.01 16.65
N ARG A 123 8.94 -1.97 17.57
CA ARG A 123 10.20 -2.52 18.08
C ARG A 123 11.17 -1.44 18.57
N ASN A 124 10.63 -0.35 19.12
CA ASN A 124 11.41 0.77 19.64
C ASN A 124 10.87 1.25 21.00
N LYS A 125 11.70 1.11 22.04
CA LYS A 125 11.39 1.35 23.46
C LYS A 125 10.96 2.77 23.82
N VAL A 126 11.18 3.76 22.95
CA VAL A 126 10.85 5.18 23.21
C VAL A 126 9.71 5.70 22.36
N THR A 127 8.99 4.82 21.67
CA THR A 127 7.94 5.23 20.71
C THR A 127 6.79 5.93 21.42
N PHE A 128 6.21 5.28 22.42
CA PHE A 128 5.04 5.81 23.14
C PHE A 128 5.32 7.20 23.73
N ASP A 129 6.38 7.33 24.53
CA ASP A 129 6.74 8.59 25.18
C ASP A 129 6.99 9.73 24.19
N ARG A 130 7.56 9.43 23.02
CA ARG A 130 7.81 10.44 21.98
C ARG A 130 6.55 10.78 21.20
N GLN A 131 5.68 9.81 20.95
CA GLN A 131 4.39 10.04 20.30
C GLN A 131 3.45 10.86 21.18
N ALA A 132 3.41 10.60 22.50
CA ALA A 132 2.64 11.42 23.44
C ALA A 132 3.08 12.89 23.41
N LYS A 133 4.41 13.14 23.38
CA LYS A 133 4.95 14.51 23.22
C LYS A 133 4.62 15.12 21.86
N ALA A 134 4.70 14.33 20.79
CA ALA A 134 4.35 14.79 19.45
C ALA A 134 2.87 15.20 19.37
N MET A 135 1.96 14.40 19.93
CA MET A 135 0.54 14.74 19.99
C MET A 135 0.30 16.01 20.78
N ALA A 136 0.98 16.20 21.92
CA ALA A 136 0.87 17.45 22.68
C ALA A 136 1.33 18.68 21.86
N GLU A 137 2.43 18.57 21.09
CA GLU A 137 2.89 19.65 20.20
C GLU A 137 1.94 19.90 19.01
N ILE A 138 1.36 18.83 18.44
CA ILE A 138 0.36 18.94 17.37
C ILE A 138 -0.90 19.63 17.92
N ASP A 139 -1.40 19.17 19.06
CA ASP A 139 -2.60 19.68 19.71
C ASP A 139 -2.46 21.18 20.05
N ALA A 140 -1.26 21.58 20.51
CA ALA A 140 -0.94 22.98 20.80
C ALA A 140 -1.03 23.92 19.58
N THR A 141 -1.02 23.40 18.35
CA THR A 141 -1.23 24.21 17.14
C THR A 141 -2.67 24.67 16.96
N GLY A 142 -3.63 23.96 17.57
CA GLY A 142 -5.07 24.25 17.54
C GLY A 142 -5.74 24.22 16.15
N SER A 143 -5.00 23.89 15.08
CA SER A 143 -5.50 24.05 13.71
C SER A 143 -4.87 23.10 12.69
N LEU A 144 -3.75 22.45 13.00
CA LEU A 144 -3.10 21.53 12.07
C LEU A 144 -3.94 20.27 11.89
N PHE A 145 -4.53 20.11 10.70
CA PHE A 145 -5.32 18.93 10.38
C PHE A 145 -4.47 17.66 10.52
N THR A 146 -4.96 16.70 11.30
CA THR A 146 -4.20 15.50 11.64
C THR A 146 -4.94 14.23 11.22
N ILE A 147 -4.35 13.50 10.28
CA ILE A 147 -4.80 12.15 9.94
C ILE A 147 -4.10 11.18 10.90
N VAL A 148 -4.88 10.41 11.66
CA VAL A 148 -4.34 9.39 12.57
C VAL A 148 -4.36 8.06 11.85
N ASN A 149 -3.19 7.60 11.40
CA ASN A 149 -3.05 6.33 10.70
C ASN A 149 -2.83 5.18 11.69
N VAL A 150 -3.76 4.22 11.70
CA VAL A 150 -3.70 2.99 12.49
C VAL A 150 -3.63 1.82 11.51
N VAL A 151 -2.49 1.14 11.43
CA VAL A 151 -2.43 -0.16 10.75
C VAL A 151 -3.03 -1.20 11.69
N VAL A 152 -4.13 -1.82 11.27
CA VAL A 152 -4.80 -2.90 12.00
C VAL A 152 -4.04 -4.19 11.73
N CYS A 153 -3.39 -4.70 12.77
CA CYS A 153 -2.54 -5.88 12.72
C CYS A 153 -2.84 -6.82 13.89
N ARG A 154 -2.23 -8.01 13.86
CA ARG A 154 -2.41 -9.04 14.90
C ARG A 154 -2.16 -8.53 16.32
N GLU A 155 -1.24 -7.59 16.51
CA GLU A 155 -0.87 -7.09 17.83
C GLU A 155 -1.89 -6.10 18.42
N ASN A 156 -2.67 -5.38 17.60
CA ASN A 156 -3.54 -4.29 18.08
C ASN A 156 -5.03 -4.44 17.78
N TYR A 157 -5.47 -5.48 17.06
CA TYR A 157 -6.86 -5.59 16.61
C TYR A 157 -7.88 -5.60 17.77
N GLU A 158 -7.50 -6.07 18.96
CA GLU A 158 -8.37 -6.07 20.16
C GLU A 158 -8.38 -4.72 20.90
N HIS A 159 -7.53 -3.77 20.48
CA HIS A 159 -7.28 -2.51 21.19
C HIS A 159 -7.64 -1.27 20.36
N LEU A 160 -8.34 -1.44 19.23
CA LEU A 160 -8.64 -0.33 18.31
C LEU A 160 -9.53 0.74 18.95
N VAL A 161 -10.46 0.33 19.82
CA VAL A 161 -11.33 1.26 20.58
C VAL A 161 -10.50 2.09 21.57
N GLU A 162 -9.62 1.45 22.33
CA GLU A 162 -8.75 2.12 23.31
C GLU A 162 -7.75 3.05 22.62
N ILE A 163 -7.20 2.65 21.47
CA ILE A 163 -6.38 3.52 20.62
C ILE A 163 -7.16 4.76 20.20
N SER A 164 -8.40 4.58 19.74
CA SER A 164 -9.26 5.69 19.30
C SER A 164 -9.54 6.67 20.44
N ARG A 165 -9.94 6.16 21.62
CA ARG A 165 -10.20 6.99 22.80
C ARG A 165 -8.95 7.75 23.26
N TYR A 166 -7.82 7.07 23.35
CA TYR A 166 -6.55 7.68 23.72
C TYR A 166 -6.16 8.84 22.80
N VAL A 167 -6.33 8.66 21.49
CA VAL A 167 -5.97 9.69 20.51
C VAL A 167 -6.94 10.87 20.54
N VAL A 168 -8.25 10.63 20.62
CA VAL A 168 -9.26 11.70 20.76
C VAL A 168 -9.01 12.52 22.03
N GLU A 169 -8.67 11.87 23.14
CA GLU A 169 -8.30 12.55 24.39
C GLU A 169 -6.99 13.34 24.26
N SER A 170 -6.03 12.85 23.47
CA SER A 170 -4.71 13.48 23.31
C SER A 170 -4.67 14.62 22.28
N LEU A 171 -5.60 14.65 21.33
CA LEU A 171 -5.67 15.61 20.21
C LEU A 171 -6.97 16.42 20.22
N SER A 172 -7.39 16.89 21.39
CA SER A 172 -8.69 17.55 21.60
C SER A 172 -8.91 18.90 20.90
N ASN A 173 -7.85 19.57 20.44
CA ASN A 173 -7.89 20.94 19.93
C ASN A 173 -7.63 21.07 18.42
N VAL A 174 -7.42 19.95 17.72
CA VAL A 174 -7.14 19.95 16.27
C VAL A 174 -8.21 19.17 15.51
N PRO A 175 -8.54 19.56 14.27
CA PRO A 175 -9.40 18.74 13.43
C PRO A 175 -8.63 17.46 13.05
N MET A 176 -9.27 16.30 13.22
CA MET A 176 -8.64 15.02 12.96
C MET A 176 -9.51 14.07 12.14
N ARG A 177 -8.88 13.11 11.48
CA ARG A 177 -9.54 11.95 10.86
C ARG A 177 -8.75 10.69 11.13
N PHE A 178 -9.40 9.62 11.57
CA PHE A 178 -8.79 8.31 11.65
C PHE A 178 -8.70 7.63 10.29
N LYS A 179 -7.62 6.90 10.09
CA LYS A 179 -7.39 6.02 8.95
C LYS A 179 -7.04 4.65 9.52
N PHE A 180 -8.01 3.74 9.53
CA PHE A 180 -7.80 2.34 9.92
C PHE A 180 -7.48 1.52 8.68
N LYS A 181 -6.21 1.13 8.52
CA LYS A 181 -5.75 0.33 7.39
C LYS A 181 -5.52 -1.10 7.80
N PHE A 182 -6.34 -2.02 7.29
CA PHE A 182 -6.07 -3.44 7.48
C PHE A 182 -4.73 -3.81 6.83
N GLU A 183 -3.89 -4.50 7.59
CA GLU A 183 -2.53 -4.84 7.16
C GLU A 183 -2.55 -5.59 5.82
N SER A 184 -1.61 -5.24 4.95
CA SER A 184 -1.32 -6.06 3.77
C SER A 184 -0.25 -7.08 4.16
N LEU A 185 -0.46 -8.36 3.86
CA LEU A 185 0.53 -9.41 4.14
C LEU A 185 1.64 -9.35 3.10
N GLN A 186 2.54 -8.40 3.29
CA GLN A 186 3.74 -8.16 2.49
C GLN A 186 4.87 -7.74 3.43
N GLY A 187 6.11 -7.80 2.95
CA GLY A 187 7.24 -7.40 3.77
C GLY A 187 7.35 -8.24 5.05
N TRP A 188 7.62 -7.55 6.16
CA TRP A 188 7.71 -8.18 7.48
C TRP A 188 6.43 -8.90 7.90
N ALA A 189 5.25 -8.39 7.51
CA ALA A 189 3.99 -9.03 7.85
C ALA A 189 3.89 -10.44 7.23
N LEU A 190 4.31 -10.58 5.97
CA LEU A 190 4.32 -11.87 5.29
C LEU A 190 5.44 -12.78 5.81
N ALA A 191 6.65 -12.25 5.97
CA ALA A 191 7.80 -13.02 6.48
C ALA A 191 7.50 -13.67 7.83
N ARG A 192 6.85 -12.95 8.75
CA ARG A 192 6.45 -13.49 10.06
C ARG A 192 5.41 -14.60 9.96
N VAL A 193 4.52 -14.55 8.97
CA VAL A 193 3.55 -15.62 8.72
C VAL A 193 4.25 -16.86 8.16
N ASP A 194 5.11 -16.67 7.15
CA ASP A 194 5.87 -17.75 6.51
C ASP A 194 6.81 -18.45 7.51
N GLU A 195 7.44 -17.69 8.42
CA GLU A 195 8.36 -18.19 9.45
C GLU A 195 7.63 -18.75 10.69
N GLY A 196 6.28 -18.77 10.70
CA GLY A 196 5.48 -19.25 11.83
C GLY A 196 5.56 -18.38 13.09
N GLN A 197 6.11 -17.17 12.98
CA GLN A 197 6.21 -16.20 14.09
C GLN A 197 4.87 -15.51 14.40
N SER A 198 3.93 -15.48 13.44
CA SER A 198 2.58 -14.95 13.63
C SER A 198 1.60 -15.67 12.70
N ARG A 199 0.30 -15.61 13.03
CA ARG A 199 -0.78 -16.01 12.11
C ARG A 199 -1.36 -14.76 11.46
N ALA A 200 -1.58 -14.81 10.14
CA ALA A 200 -2.27 -13.75 9.40
C ALA A 200 -3.57 -13.33 10.10
N LEU A 201 -3.84 -12.03 10.23
CA LEU A 201 -5.10 -11.53 10.77
C LEU A 201 -6.26 -11.81 9.81
N GLY A 202 -7.34 -12.44 10.30
CA GLY A 202 -8.58 -12.60 9.53
C GLY A 202 -9.48 -11.37 9.69
N TYR A 203 -10.19 -10.99 8.62
CA TYR A 203 -11.14 -9.88 8.66
C TYR A 203 -12.29 -10.12 9.64
N GLU A 204 -12.71 -11.38 9.79
CA GLU A 204 -13.75 -11.83 10.72
C GLU A 204 -13.37 -11.71 12.20
N GLU A 205 -12.08 -11.50 12.50
CA GLU A 205 -11.59 -11.34 13.87
C GLU A 205 -11.67 -9.89 14.35
N VAL A 206 -11.91 -8.94 13.45
CA VAL A 206 -11.96 -7.51 13.77
C VAL A 206 -13.40 -7.03 13.72
N ASP A 207 -13.88 -6.50 14.84
CA ASP A 207 -15.20 -5.88 14.92
C ASP A 207 -15.17 -4.44 14.37
N PHE A 208 -15.10 -4.32 13.04
CA PHE A 208 -15.12 -3.02 12.36
C PHE A 208 -16.44 -2.27 12.57
N VAL A 209 -17.56 -2.99 12.75
CA VAL A 209 -18.86 -2.37 12.98
C VAL A 209 -18.89 -1.69 14.35
N GLY A 210 -18.53 -2.43 15.40
CA GLY A 210 -18.45 -1.86 16.76
C GLY A 210 -17.39 -0.76 16.88
N LEU A 211 -16.29 -0.85 16.13
CA LEU A 211 -15.32 0.23 16.04
C LEU A 211 -15.91 1.48 15.38
N GLY A 212 -16.64 1.33 14.27
CA GLY A 212 -17.36 2.44 13.62
C GLY A 212 -18.38 3.09 14.55
N ASP A 213 -19.20 2.29 15.25
CA ASP A 213 -20.18 2.78 16.22
C ASP A 213 -19.49 3.61 17.33
N THR A 214 -18.35 3.14 17.82
CA THR A 214 -17.56 3.87 18.82
C THR A 214 -17.01 5.20 18.29
N LEU A 215 -16.55 5.24 17.03
CA LEU A 215 -16.01 6.45 16.43
C LEU A 215 -17.11 7.50 16.20
N ASP A 216 -18.31 7.07 15.79
CA ASP A 216 -19.49 7.93 15.72
C ASP A 216 -19.88 8.50 17.09
N GLU A 217 -19.86 7.68 18.14
CA GLU A 217 -20.10 8.14 19.52
C GLU A 217 -19.07 9.18 19.98
N LEU A 218 -17.81 9.04 19.54
CA LEU A 218 -16.74 10.00 19.81
C LEU A 218 -16.84 11.26 18.93
N GLY A 219 -17.73 11.28 17.92
CA GLY A 219 -17.81 12.35 16.92
C GLY A 219 -16.55 12.44 16.06
N ALA A 220 -15.80 11.34 15.93
CA ALA A 220 -14.56 11.28 15.17
C ALA A 220 -14.86 10.98 13.70
N ASP A 221 -14.16 11.66 12.80
CA ASP A 221 -14.18 11.33 11.37
C ASP A 221 -13.22 10.16 11.11
N PHE A 222 -13.60 9.19 10.27
CA PHE A 222 -12.78 8.01 10.03
C PHE A 222 -13.00 7.36 8.66
N TRP A 223 -11.98 6.64 8.21
CA TRP A 223 -12.03 5.77 7.05
C TRP A 223 -11.43 4.39 7.34
N PHE A 224 -12.05 3.37 6.76
CA PHE A 224 -11.52 2.02 6.68
C PHE A 224 -10.83 1.81 5.34
N TYR A 225 -9.59 1.34 5.37
CA TYR A 225 -8.78 1.01 4.20
C TYR A 225 -8.51 -0.48 4.19
N ASN A 226 -8.47 -1.07 2.99
CA ASN A 226 -8.22 -2.48 2.75
C ASN A 226 -9.29 -3.42 3.33
N VAL A 227 -10.51 -2.95 3.63
CA VAL A 227 -11.57 -3.78 4.25
C VAL A 227 -12.69 -4.06 3.25
N PRO A 228 -13.05 -5.33 2.97
CA PRO A 228 -14.21 -5.66 2.14
C PRO A 228 -15.51 -5.13 2.76
N LEU A 229 -16.41 -4.58 1.94
CA LEU A 229 -17.64 -3.93 2.42
C LEU A 229 -18.53 -4.83 3.28
N CYS A 230 -18.47 -6.15 3.12
CA CYS A 230 -19.22 -7.11 3.93
C CYS A 230 -18.83 -7.13 5.41
N HIS A 231 -17.67 -6.56 5.78
CA HIS A 231 -17.23 -6.42 7.17
C HIS A 231 -17.59 -5.07 7.82
N LEU A 232 -18.13 -4.12 7.05
CA LEU A 232 -18.32 -2.74 7.53
C LEU A 232 -19.76 -2.43 7.97
N GLY A 233 -20.71 -3.37 7.78
CA GLY A 233 -22.10 -3.16 8.23
C GLY A 233 -22.71 -1.88 7.65
N ALA A 234 -23.24 -1.02 8.53
CA ALA A 234 -23.79 0.29 8.18
C ALA A 234 -22.70 1.30 7.76
N HIS A 235 -21.46 1.13 8.21
CA HIS A 235 -20.30 1.98 7.95
C HIS A 235 -19.61 1.70 6.60
N ALA A 236 -20.31 1.07 5.66
CA ALA A 236 -19.74 0.70 4.36
C ALA A 236 -19.35 1.93 3.52
N ASP A 237 -20.00 3.07 3.73
CA ASP A 237 -19.69 4.36 3.13
C ASP A 237 -18.39 4.99 3.66
N HIS A 238 -17.89 4.54 4.81
CA HIS A 238 -16.58 4.90 5.35
C HIS A 238 -15.41 4.10 4.72
N ALA A 239 -15.69 3.16 3.80
CA ALA A 239 -14.64 2.50 3.04
C ALA A 239 -13.91 3.49 2.12
N HIS A 240 -12.60 3.64 2.28
CA HIS A 240 -11.81 4.57 1.50
C HIS A 240 -11.89 4.27 0.00
N GLU A 241 -11.75 3.00 -0.37
CA GLU A 241 -11.76 2.54 -1.76
C GLU A 241 -13.13 2.77 -2.41
N LEU A 242 -14.24 2.64 -1.67
CA LEU A 242 -15.56 3.02 -2.18
C LEU A 242 -15.56 4.50 -2.57
N GLY A 243 -15.06 5.39 -1.72
CA GLY A 243 -14.95 6.82 -2.03
C GLY A 243 -14.05 7.09 -3.25
N VAL A 244 -12.91 6.42 -3.36
CA VAL A 244 -11.99 6.52 -4.52
C VAL A 244 -12.69 6.07 -5.80
N LEU A 245 -13.41 4.93 -5.75
CA LEU A 245 -14.21 4.42 -6.86
C LEU A 245 -15.39 5.35 -7.15
N ALA A 246 -15.97 6.02 -6.16
CA ALA A 246 -17.13 6.89 -6.33
C ALA A 246 -16.82 8.14 -7.17
N ILE A 247 -15.71 8.82 -6.89
CA ILE A 247 -15.32 10.07 -7.58
C ILE A 247 -14.25 9.88 -8.67
N ASP A 248 -13.87 8.63 -8.94
CA ASP A 248 -12.74 8.29 -9.83
C ASP A 248 -11.44 8.97 -9.43
N GLU A 249 -11.10 8.93 -8.15
CA GLU A 249 -9.91 9.59 -7.63
C GLU A 249 -8.66 9.08 -8.36
N GLN A 250 -7.86 10.02 -8.83
CA GLN A 250 -6.65 9.76 -9.61
C GLN A 250 -5.44 10.10 -8.74
N TYR A 251 -4.41 9.27 -8.78
CA TYR A 251 -3.23 9.47 -7.96
C TYR A 251 -1.92 9.21 -8.72
N PHE A 252 -0.89 9.90 -8.26
CA PHE A 252 0.48 9.65 -8.64
C PHE A 252 1.15 9.01 -7.44
N ASP A 253 1.65 7.79 -7.60
CA ASP A 253 2.47 7.15 -6.58
C ASP A 253 3.86 6.90 -7.18
N MET A 254 4.83 7.54 -6.54
CA MET A 254 6.21 7.64 -6.96
C MET A 254 7.11 6.90 -5.96
N ASP A 255 6.68 5.69 -5.64
CA ASP A 255 7.43 4.67 -4.91
C ASP A 255 8.53 4.04 -5.80
N HIS A 256 9.44 3.26 -5.20
CA HIS A 256 10.57 2.49 -5.74
C HIS A 256 10.33 1.75 -7.08
N ARG A 257 9.07 1.65 -7.51
CA ARG A 257 8.61 1.07 -8.76
C ARG A 257 8.78 2.00 -9.97
N GLY A 258 9.30 3.21 -9.79
CA GLY A 258 9.87 4.02 -10.86
C GLY A 258 9.26 5.43 -11.01
N PRO A 259 9.98 6.37 -11.64
CA PRO A 259 9.80 7.81 -11.42
C PRO A 259 8.62 8.45 -12.19
N ASN A 260 7.59 7.71 -12.58
CA ASN A 260 6.52 8.24 -13.44
C ASN A 260 5.16 7.55 -13.36
N GLN A 261 4.83 6.82 -12.29
CA GLN A 261 3.58 6.05 -12.27
C GLN A 261 2.37 6.94 -11.94
N TYR A 262 1.36 6.86 -12.82
CA TYR A 262 0.04 7.46 -12.65
C TYR A 262 -0.98 6.33 -12.60
N TYR A 263 -1.93 6.47 -11.69
CA TYR A 263 -2.92 5.45 -11.41
C TYR A 263 -4.30 6.06 -11.33
N ASP A 264 -5.27 5.35 -11.91
CA ASP A 264 -6.68 5.61 -11.69
C ASP A 264 -7.18 4.88 -10.44
N SER A 265 -8.44 5.14 -10.07
CA SER A 265 -9.14 4.44 -8.99
C SER A 265 -9.11 2.91 -9.11
N GLY A 266 -8.82 2.36 -10.29
CA GLY A 266 -8.69 0.94 -10.52
C GLY A 266 -7.41 0.32 -9.96
N HIS A 267 -6.36 1.08 -9.62
CA HIS A 267 -5.20 0.50 -8.96
C HIS A 267 -5.48 0.09 -7.51
N GLN A 268 -6.54 0.62 -6.87
CA GLN A 268 -7.03 0.09 -5.60
C GLN A 268 -7.49 -1.38 -5.69
N LEU A 269 -7.76 -1.85 -6.92
CA LEU A 269 -8.15 -3.22 -7.22
C LEU A 269 -6.95 -4.13 -7.54
N GLU A 270 -5.75 -3.57 -7.72
CA GLU A 270 -4.53 -4.38 -7.89
C GLU A 270 -4.27 -5.18 -6.60
N GLY A 271 -4.04 -6.49 -6.73
CA GLY A 271 -3.88 -7.37 -5.57
C GLY A 271 -5.17 -7.92 -4.99
N ARG A 272 -6.33 -7.58 -5.56
CA ARG A 272 -7.64 -7.92 -4.99
C ARG A 272 -8.35 -9.03 -5.77
N VAL A 273 -9.19 -9.78 -5.07
CA VAL A 273 -10.02 -10.87 -5.61
C VAL A 273 -11.46 -10.83 -5.09
N TRP A 274 -12.36 -11.35 -5.92
CA TRP A 274 -13.79 -11.48 -5.64
C TRP A 274 -14.24 -12.92 -5.85
N PRO A 275 -14.11 -13.81 -4.85
CA PRO A 275 -14.44 -15.22 -4.97
C PRO A 275 -15.91 -15.44 -5.39
N THR A 276 -16.15 -16.13 -6.52
CA THR A 276 -17.50 -16.28 -7.11
C THR A 276 -18.51 -16.89 -6.16
N GLN A 277 -18.08 -17.85 -5.32
CA GLN A 277 -18.97 -18.55 -4.39
C GLN A 277 -19.69 -17.60 -3.42
N THR A 278 -19.03 -16.49 -3.04
CA THR A 278 -19.58 -15.52 -2.09
C THR A 278 -19.90 -14.18 -2.76
N CYS A 279 -18.97 -13.65 -3.56
CA CYS A 279 -19.11 -12.33 -4.16
C CYS A 279 -20.01 -12.34 -5.41
N GLY A 280 -20.24 -13.50 -6.05
CA GLY A 280 -21.01 -13.59 -7.29
C GLY A 280 -22.49 -13.21 -7.17
N SER A 281 -23.06 -13.28 -5.97
CA SER A 281 -24.43 -12.84 -5.66
C SER A 281 -24.51 -11.48 -4.97
N CYS A 282 -23.37 -10.79 -4.79
CA CYS A 282 -23.30 -9.54 -4.05
C CYS A 282 -23.75 -8.35 -4.91
N SER A 283 -24.83 -7.69 -4.48
CA SER A 283 -25.43 -6.52 -5.14
C SER A 283 -24.50 -5.31 -5.26
N VAL A 284 -23.49 -5.21 -4.38
CA VAL A 284 -22.53 -4.10 -4.32
C VAL A 284 -21.10 -4.55 -4.63
N GLY A 285 -20.92 -5.71 -5.26
CA GLY A 285 -19.59 -6.25 -5.61
C GLY A 285 -18.76 -5.30 -6.47
N MET A 286 -19.40 -4.51 -7.34
CA MET A 286 -18.74 -3.50 -8.18
C MET A 286 -18.18 -2.31 -7.39
N LEU A 287 -18.71 -2.06 -6.20
CA LEU A 287 -18.31 -0.98 -5.29
C LEU A 287 -17.32 -1.42 -4.21
N CYS A 288 -17.16 -2.73 -4.03
CA CYS A 288 -16.31 -3.31 -3.00
C CYS A 288 -14.84 -3.34 -3.44
N PRO A 289 -13.87 -3.02 -2.57
CA PRO A 289 -12.45 -3.21 -2.86
C PRO A 289 -12.04 -4.66 -3.04
N GLY A 290 -12.88 -5.62 -2.64
CA GLY A 290 -12.57 -7.05 -2.69
C GLY A 290 -11.65 -7.48 -1.56
N LEU A 291 -11.27 -8.76 -1.59
CA LEU A 291 -10.35 -9.37 -0.64
C LEU A 291 -8.92 -9.22 -1.15
N GLU A 292 -7.94 -8.87 -0.30
CA GLU A 292 -6.53 -8.95 -0.71
C GLU A 292 -6.14 -10.42 -0.94
N GLU A 293 -5.44 -10.69 -2.04
CA GLU A 293 -5.09 -12.06 -2.42
C GLU A 293 -4.19 -12.75 -1.40
N SER A 294 -3.25 -11.99 -0.82
CA SER A 294 -2.37 -12.47 0.24
C SER A 294 -3.18 -13.02 1.43
N HIS A 295 -4.25 -12.33 1.80
CA HIS A 295 -5.20 -12.77 2.82
C HIS A 295 -6.08 -13.93 2.35
N ARG A 296 -6.49 -13.98 1.08
CA ARG A 296 -7.20 -15.16 0.54
C ARG A 296 -6.34 -16.41 0.63
N LEU A 297 -5.06 -16.32 0.30
CA LEU A 297 -4.12 -17.44 0.37
C LEU A 297 -3.89 -17.88 1.82
N ALA A 298 -3.76 -16.93 2.75
CA ALA A 298 -3.49 -17.22 4.15
C ALA A 298 -4.72 -17.70 4.94
N ARG A 299 -5.92 -17.21 4.61
CA ARG A 299 -7.14 -17.39 5.44
C ARG A 299 -8.33 -17.97 4.66
N GLY A 300 -8.21 -18.14 3.35
CA GLY A 300 -9.32 -18.55 2.50
C GLY A 300 -10.37 -17.44 2.33
N THR A 301 -11.60 -17.83 1.99
CA THR A 301 -12.70 -16.92 1.64
C THR A 301 -13.86 -16.99 2.63
N GLY A 302 -13.72 -17.76 3.72
CA GLY A 302 -14.81 -18.04 4.66
C GLY A 302 -15.29 -16.82 5.46
N ALA A 303 -14.47 -15.76 5.52
CA ALA A 303 -14.80 -14.51 6.18
C ALA A 303 -15.80 -13.64 5.39
N LEU A 304 -15.94 -13.89 4.07
CA LEU A 304 -16.76 -13.06 3.21
C LEU A 304 -18.24 -13.42 3.31
N SER A 305 -19.10 -12.41 3.13
CA SER A 305 -20.54 -12.58 2.99
C SER A 305 -21.11 -11.69 1.89
N ALA A 306 -22.18 -12.16 1.23
CA ALA A 306 -22.84 -11.39 0.18
C ALA A 306 -23.72 -10.29 0.78
N ARG A 307 -23.66 -9.09 0.19
CA ARG A 307 -24.48 -7.93 0.55
C ARG A 307 -25.64 -7.75 -0.42
N SER A 308 -26.77 -7.24 0.06
CA SER A 308 -28.02 -7.02 -0.70
C SER A 308 -28.49 -5.56 -0.72
N ASP A 309 -27.58 -4.62 -0.43
CA ASP A 309 -27.85 -3.18 -0.44
C ASP A 309 -28.18 -2.65 -1.85
N ASN A 310 -28.75 -1.45 -1.90
CA ASN A 310 -28.90 -0.71 -3.14
C ASN A 310 -27.55 -0.08 -3.54
N PRO A 311 -26.90 -0.50 -4.65
CA PRO A 311 -25.60 0.05 -5.05
C PRO A 311 -25.67 1.56 -5.33
N ARG A 312 -26.81 2.09 -5.77
CA ARG A 312 -26.96 3.52 -6.04
C ARG A 312 -26.90 4.36 -4.76
N GLU A 313 -27.56 3.90 -3.69
CA GLU A 313 -27.54 4.60 -2.39
C GLU A 313 -26.13 4.58 -1.80
N LEU A 314 -25.44 3.43 -1.86
CA LEU A 314 -24.09 3.31 -1.33
C LEU A 314 -23.08 4.15 -2.13
N LEU A 315 -23.20 4.19 -3.46
CA LEU A 315 -22.40 5.07 -4.30
C LEU A 315 -22.65 6.55 -3.95
N ARG A 316 -23.91 6.94 -3.75
CA ARG A 316 -24.27 8.30 -3.34
C ARG A 316 -23.63 8.68 -2.00
N ALA A 317 -23.67 7.78 -1.03
CA ALA A 317 -23.01 7.97 0.26
C ALA A 317 -21.49 8.14 0.10
N GLY A 318 -20.84 7.27 -0.68
CA GLY A 318 -19.41 7.38 -0.99
C GLY A 318 -19.02 8.68 -1.70
N MET A 319 -19.87 9.20 -2.60
CA MET A 319 -19.68 10.51 -3.24
C MET A 319 -19.79 11.66 -2.22
N ARG A 320 -20.78 11.61 -1.32
CA ARG A 320 -20.97 12.62 -0.26
C ARG A 320 -19.82 12.63 0.74
N ALA A 321 -19.32 11.46 1.14
CA ALA A 321 -18.12 11.33 1.98
C ALA A 321 -16.86 11.96 1.34
N ARG A 322 -16.89 12.24 0.03
CA ARG A 322 -15.84 12.95 -0.73
C ARG A 322 -16.23 14.37 -1.14
N GLY A 323 -17.25 14.94 -0.52
CA GLY A 323 -17.65 16.35 -0.71
C GLY A 323 -18.55 16.61 -1.92
N VAL A 324 -19.13 15.57 -2.53
CA VAL A 324 -20.14 15.75 -3.60
C VAL A 324 -21.51 15.89 -2.96
N GLU A 325 -22.00 17.13 -2.79
CA GLU A 325 -23.21 17.42 -2.01
C GLU A 325 -24.49 16.77 -2.58
N GLN A 326 -24.67 16.83 -3.92
CA GLN A 326 -25.89 16.35 -4.59
C GLN A 326 -25.56 15.68 -5.94
N PRO A 327 -25.06 14.44 -5.96
CA PRO A 327 -24.87 13.71 -7.21
C PRO A 327 -26.24 13.36 -7.80
N ASP A 328 -26.47 13.76 -9.05
CA ASP A 328 -27.70 13.44 -9.78
C ASP A 328 -27.77 11.96 -10.22
N GLU A 329 -28.97 11.48 -10.54
CA GLU A 329 -29.18 10.07 -10.92
C GLU A 329 -28.40 9.67 -12.17
N ALA A 330 -28.23 10.56 -13.15
CA ALA A 330 -27.50 10.25 -14.38
C ALA A 330 -26.00 10.06 -14.11
N THR A 331 -25.43 10.87 -13.22
CA THR A 331 -24.06 10.75 -12.73
C THR A 331 -23.84 9.42 -11.99
N LEU A 332 -24.78 9.04 -11.12
CA LEU A 332 -24.72 7.77 -10.40
C LEU A 332 -24.79 6.57 -11.36
N ASP A 333 -25.75 6.58 -12.29
CA ASP A 333 -25.94 5.50 -13.26
C ASP A 333 -24.74 5.36 -14.22
N ALA A 334 -24.21 6.48 -14.71
CA ALA A 334 -23.01 6.47 -15.53
C ALA A 334 -21.81 5.89 -14.79
N ARG A 335 -21.65 6.24 -13.50
CA ARG A 335 -20.53 5.74 -12.70
C ARG A 335 -20.69 4.26 -12.36
N LEU A 336 -21.89 3.80 -12.00
CA LEU A 336 -22.18 2.39 -11.78
C LEU A 336 -21.89 1.56 -13.03
N ALA A 337 -22.31 2.02 -14.22
CA ALA A 337 -22.03 1.33 -15.48
C ALA A 337 -20.52 1.15 -15.73
N VAL A 338 -19.71 2.17 -15.43
CA VAL A 338 -18.24 2.08 -15.53
C VAL A 338 -17.69 1.07 -14.53
N LEU A 339 -18.17 1.07 -13.28
CA LEU A 339 -17.67 0.20 -12.22
C LEU A 339 -18.06 -1.27 -12.43
N ASP A 340 -19.26 -1.52 -12.96
CA ASP A 340 -19.79 -2.84 -13.30
C ASP A 340 -19.05 -3.48 -14.48
N ALA A 341 -18.64 -2.67 -15.46
CA ALA A 341 -17.85 -3.12 -16.60
C ALA A 341 -16.38 -3.43 -16.25
N ARG A 342 -15.89 -3.07 -15.06
CA ARG A 342 -14.51 -3.36 -14.63
C ARG A 342 -14.38 -4.81 -14.21
N GLU A 343 -13.29 -5.45 -14.61
CA GLU A 343 -12.99 -6.82 -14.22
C GLU A 343 -12.89 -6.97 -12.69
N ARG A 344 -13.42 -8.08 -12.19
CA ARG A 344 -13.39 -8.49 -10.77
C ARG A 344 -12.79 -9.89 -10.72
N PRO A 345 -11.45 -10.00 -10.74
CA PRO A 345 -10.78 -11.29 -10.83
C PRO A 345 -11.14 -12.17 -9.63
N THR A 346 -11.34 -13.46 -9.86
CA THR A 346 -11.61 -14.45 -8.80
C THR A 346 -10.33 -15.02 -8.19
N THR A 347 -9.22 -14.83 -8.90
CA THR A 347 -7.86 -15.23 -8.56
C THR A 347 -6.93 -14.09 -8.96
N PHE A 348 -5.95 -13.76 -8.12
CA PHE A 348 -5.00 -12.70 -8.45
C PHE A 348 -3.62 -13.30 -8.64
N VAL A 349 -2.94 -12.76 -9.64
CA VAL A 349 -1.67 -13.24 -10.14
C VAL A 349 -0.71 -12.05 -10.01
N ARG A 350 0.09 -12.05 -8.93
CA ARG A 350 1.00 -10.94 -8.58
C ARG A 350 2.29 -10.99 -9.40
N ASN A 351 2.40 -10.18 -10.44
CA ASN A 351 3.70 -9.90 -11.04
C ASN A 351 4.64 -9.38 -9.93
N ARG A 352 5.77 -10.05 -9.69
CA ARG A 352 6.68 -9.61 -8.64
C ARG A 352 7.29 -8.26 -9.03
N PRO A 353 7.47 -7.33 -8.07
CA PRO A 353 8.07 -6.02 -8.35
C PRO A 353 9.49 -6.08 -8.93
N ASP A 354 10.23 -7.14 -8.60
CA ASP A 354 11.57 -7.44 -9.12
C ASP A 354 11.55 -8.17 -10.48
N GLY A 355 10.38 -8.53 -11.00
CA GLY A 355 10.24 -9.40 -12.18
C GLY A 355 10.76 -10.82 -11.95
N GLY A 356 10.94 -11.22 -10.69
CA GLY A 356 11.43 -12.54 -10.32
C GLY A 356 10.45 -13.66 -10.65
N LEU A 357 10.98 -14.84 -10.95
CA LEU A 357 10.24 -16.06 -11.22
C LEU A 357 10.40 -16.98 -10.00
N ARG A 358 9.29 -17.32 -9.34
CA ARG A 358 9.30 -18.20 -8.16
C ARG A 358 8.98 -19.63 -8.56
N PHE A 359 9.81 -20.57 -8.12
CA PHE A 359 9.61 -22.00 -8.35
C PHE A 359 9.46 -22.74 -7.02
N ILE A 360 8.45 -23.62 -6.97
CA ILE A 360 8.11 -24.43 -5.81
C ILE A 360 8.19 -25.90 -6.20
N HIS A 361 8.73 -26.74 -5.32
CA HIS A 361 8.81 -28.18 -5.48
C HIS A 361 8.34 -28.88 -4.20
N ALA A 362 7.53 -29.94 -4.33
CA ALA A 362 6.90 -30.60 -3.17
C ALA A 362 7.89 -31.24 -2.18
N GLU A 363 9.09 -31.59 -2.66
CA GLU A 363 10.17 -32.20 -1.86
C GLU A 363 11.27 -31.20 -1.45
N GLU A 364 11.07 -29.90 -1.69
CA GLU A 364 11.98 -28.84 -1.23
C GLU A 364 11.38 -28.13 -0.02
N SER A 365 12.20 -27.88 1.00
CA SER A 365 11.79 -27.18 2.22
C SER A 365 11.58 -25.67 2.02
N ALA A 366 12.11 -25.11 0.93
CA ALA A 366 12.04 -23.70 0.59
C ALA A 366 11.88 -23.48 -0.93
N PRO A 367 11.23 -22.39 -1.36
CA PRO A 367 11.14 -22.02 -2.78
C PRO A 367 12.49 -21.53 -3.32
N LEU A 368 12.64 -21.59 -4.64
CA LEU A 368 13.77 -21.01 -5.36
C LEU A 368 13.28 -19.83 -6.20
N ASP A 369 13.84 -18.64 -5.93
CA ASP A 369 13.53 -17.43 -6.68
C ASP A 369 14.63 -17.18 -7.72
N LEU A 370 14.24 -17.01 -8.99
CA LEU A 370 15.13 -16.62 -10.10
C LEU A 370 14.89 -15.15 -10.47
N MET A 371 15.95 -14.40 -10.71
CA MET A 371 15.87 -13.01 -11.19
C MET A 371 16.59 -12.91 -12.53
N VAL A 372 15.92 -12.34 -13.53
CA VAL A 372 16.47 -12.14 -14.88
C VAL A 372 16.45 -10.67 -15.17
N ASP A 373 17.64 -10.10 -15.35
CA ASP A 373 17.87 -8.67 -15.52
C ASP A 373 18.77 -8.42 -16.74
N PRO A 374 18.80 -7.19 -17.29
CA PRO A 374 19.84 -6.80 -18.24
C PRO A 374 21.24 -7.02 -17.64
N ASP A 375 22.19 -7.49 -18.44
CA ASP A 375 23.56 -7.67 -17.95
C ASP A 375 24.26 -6.31 -17.76
N GLU A 376 24.46 -5.94 -16.50
CA GLU A 376 25.19 -4.73 -16.08
C GLU A 376 26.58 -5.05 -15.51
N GLY A 377 27.09 -6.27 -15.72
CA GLY A 377 28.43 -6.68 -15.28
C GLY A 377 28.56 -7.01 -13.79
N ARG A 378 27.45 -7.32 -13.11
CA ARG A 378 27.43 -7.75 -11.71
C ARG A 378 27.63 -9.28 -11.61
N PRO A 379 28.14 -9.81 -10.48
CA PRO A 379 28.24 -11.25 -10.28
C PRO A 379 26.86 -11.94 -10.38
N ALA A 380 26.74 -12.90 -11.29
CA ALA A 380 25.52 -13.64 -11.58
C ALA A 380 25.79 -15.15 -11.59
N PHE A 381 24.75 -15.96 -11.50
CA PHE A 381 24.88 -17.41 -11.67
C PHE A 381 25.25 -17.77 -13.12
N VAL A 382 24.61 -17.10 -14.09
CA VAL A 382 25.05 -17.08 -15.48
C VAL A 382 24.82 -15.69 -16.07
N SER A 383 25.75 -15.25 -16.91
CA SER A 383 25.60 -14.06 -17.74
C SER A 383 25.62 -14.46 -19.22
N THR A 384 24.81 -13.78 -19.99
CA THR A 384 24.75 -13.86 -21.46
C THR A 384 25.26 -12.53 -22.04
N GLY A 385 25.12 -12.29 -23.34
CA GLY A 385 25.50 -11.00 -23.93
C GLY A 385 24.55 -9.85 -23.56
N ARG A 386 23.28 -10.14 -23.21
CA ARG A 386 22.27 -9.12 -22.89
C ARG A 386 21.62 -9.27 -21.52
N PHE A 387 21.68 -10.45 -20.91
CA PHE A 387 20.95 -10.77 -19.68
C PHE A 387 21.82 -11.48 -18.65
N ALA A 388 21.51 -11.26 -17.36
CA ALA A 388 22.09 -11.96 -16.23
C ALA A 388 20.99 -12.74 -15.47
N LEU A 389 21.30 -13.97 -15.03
CA LEU A 389 20.46 -14.78 -14.16
C LEU A 389 21.04 -14.82 -12.75
N HIS A 390 20.23 -14.43 -11.78
CA HIS A 390 20.53 -14.55 -10.36
C HIS A 390 19.53 -15.50 -9.69
N TYR A 391 19.89 -16.01 -8.51
CA TYR A 391 18.97 -16.76 -7.68
C TYR A 391 19.06 -16.36 -6.22
N ARG A 392 17.99 -16.64 -5.47
CA ARG A 392 17.93 -16.41 -4.01
C ARG A 392 17.34 -17.64 -3.32
N LEU A 393 18.03 -18.10 -2.28
CA LEU A 393 17.55 -19.10 -1.33
C LEU A 393 16.92 -18.36 -0.14
N ARG A 394 15.73 -18.77 0.33
CA ARG A 394 15.04 -18.16 1.49
C ARG A 394 15.23 -18.94 2.80
N SER A 395 16.14 -19.91 2.82
CA SER A 395 16.49 -20.71 3.99
C SER A 395 17.78 -20.16 4.62
N ASP A 396 17.72 -19.73 5.88
CA ASP A 396 18.92 -19.33 6.66
C ASP A 396 19.89 -20.51 6.91
N ALA A 397 19.44 -21.76 6.73
CA ALA A 397 20.22 -22.96 6.97
C ALA A 397 21.10 -23.36 5.78
N ASP A 398 20.76 -22.92 4.56
CA ASP A 398 21.37 -23.41 3.32
C ASP A 398 22.17 -22.31 2.62
N ARG A 399 23.50 -22.43 2.66
CA ARG A 399 24.40 -21.56 1.90
C ARG A 399 24.53 -21.95 0.42
N GLU A 400 24.07 -23.15 0.05
CA GLU A 400 24.21 -23.70 -1.31
C GLU A 400 22.91 -24.36 -1.81
N PRO A 401 22.62 -24.31 -3.12
CA PRO A 401 21.44 -24.95 -3.70
C PRO A 401 21.45 -26.47 -3.51
N SER A 402 20.27 -27.07 -3.29
CA SER A 402 20.12 -28.53 -3.36
C SER A 402 20.48 -29.05 -4.76
N PRO A 403 20.83 -30.34 -4.94
CA PRO A 403 21.07 -30.91 -6.27
C PRO A 403 19.90 -30.72 -7.24
N ARG A 404 18.66 -30.67 -6.72
CA ARG A 404 17.45 -30.44 -7.52
C ARG A 404 17.30 -28.97 -7.90
N MET A 405 17.61 -28.05 -6.99
CA MET A 405 17.69 -26.61 -7.29
C MET A 405 18.80 -26.31 -8.31
N GLN A 406 19.94 -26.99 -8.20
CA GLN A 406 21.04 -26.85 -9.15
C GLN A 406 20.65 -27.27 -10.57
N ALA A 407 19.92 -28.39 -10.71
CA ALA A 407 19.41 -28.84 -12.01
C ALA A 407 18.46 -27.80 -12.64
N LEU A 408 17.54 -27.24 -11.85
CA LEU A 408 16.65 -26.18 -12.27
C LEU A 408 17.42 -24.95 -12.76
N LEU A 409 18.45 -24.52 -12.01
CA LEU A 409 19.30 -23.38 -12.35
C LEU A 409 20.03 -23.61 -13.68
N GLU A 410 20.54 -24.81 -13.93
CA GLU A 410 21.19 -25.17 -15.19
C GLU A 410 20.22 -25.14 -16.39
N SER A 411 18.98 -25.58 -16.19
CA SER A 411 17.95 -25.51 -17.24
C SER A 411 17.49 -24.09 -17.52
N ALA A 412 17.33 -23.26 -16.48
CA ALA A 412 17.07 -21.84 -16.62
C ALA A 412 18.22 -21.13 -17.37
N ALA A 413 19.48 -21.44 -17.04
CA ALA A 413 20.65 -20.89 -17.73
C ALA A 413 20.67 -21.25 -19.23
N LYS A 414 20.40 -22.51 -19.58
CA LYS A 414 20.29 -22.96 -20.98
C LYS A 414 19.16 -22.25 -21.73
N ALA A 415 18.03 -22.01 -21.07
CA ALA A 415 16.91 -21.27 -21.66
C ALA A 415 17.26 -19.80 -21.90
N LEU A 416 17.95 -19.17 -20.95
CA LEU A 416 18.39 -17.77 -21.08
C LEU A 416 19.38 -17.58 -22.23
N HIS A 417 20.36 -18.49 -22.40
CA HIS A 417 21.28 -18.44 -23.55
C HIS A 417 20.55 -18.51 -24.90
N ARG A 418 19.58 -19.44 -25.03
CA ARG A 418 18.79 -19.54 -26.27
C ARG A 418 17.94 -18.29 -26.53
N ALA A 419 17.37 -17.72 -25.47
CA ALA A 419 16.60 -16.47 -25.56
C ALA A 419 17.49 -15.31 -26.03
N ASP A 420 18.71 -15.23 -25.51
CA ASP A 420 19.68 -14.22 -25.93
C ASP A 420 20.09 -14.39 -27.41
N GLU A 421 20.50 -15.60 -27.81
CA GLU A 421 20.85 -15.92 -29.20
C GLU A 421 19.71 -15.65 -30.19
N SER A 422 18.47 -15.82 -29.74
CA SER A 422 17.26 -15.59 -30.55
C SER A 422 16.82 -14.13 -30.60
N GLY A 423 17.53 -13.21 -29.95
CA GLY A 423 17.20 -11.79 -29.99
C GLY A 423 15.97 -11.40 -29.15
N LEU A 424 15.51 -12.25 -28.23
CA LEU A 424 14.31 -11.97 -27.42
C LEU A 424 14.50 -10.75 -26.52
N ASP A 425 13.40 -10.07 -26.17
CA ASP A 425 13.38 -9.04 -25.13
C ASP A 425 13.32 -9.66 -23.72
N LEU A 426 13.42 -8.84 -22.68
CA LEU A 426 13.52 -9.28 -21.29
C LEU A 426 12.31 -10.11 -20.83
N GLU A 427 11.10 -9.69 -21.22
CA GLU A 427 9.86 -10.38 -20.85
C GLU A 427 9.73 -11.72 -21.58
N ALA A 428 10.07 -11.77 -22.87
CA ALA A 428 10.09 -13.01 -23.64
C ALA A 428 11.17 -13.99 -23.13
N ALA A 429 12.32 -13.47 -22.67
CA ALA A 429 13.36 -14.29 -22.04
C ALA A 429 12.88 -14.91 -20.71
N ARG A 430 12.19 -14.14 -19.86
CA ARG A 430 11.56 -14.64 -18.62
C ARG A 430 10.52 -15.73 -18.92
N ALA A 431 9.66 -15.52 -19.90
CA ALA A 431 8.67 -16.53 -20.31
C ALA A 431 9.30 -17.83 -20.85
N ALA A 432 10.41 -17.71 -21.58
CA ALA A 432 11.17 -18.87 -22.08
C ALA A 432 11.76 -19.71 -20.93
N ILE A 433 12.23 -19.06 -19.86
CA ILE A 433 12.70 -19.74 -18.65
C ILE A 433 11.55 -20.48 -17.97
N VAL A 434 10.41 -19.81 -17.73
CA VAL A 434 9.23 -20.48 -17.15
C VAL A 434 8.85 -21.72 -17.95
N THR A 435 8.82 -21.62 -19.27
CA THR A 435 8.46 -22.75 -20.14
C THR A 435 9.47 -23.89 -20.04
N ALA A 436 10.77 -23.59 -20.05
CA ALA A 436 11.83 -24.60 -20.00
C ALA A 436 11.87 -25.33 -18.65
N VAL A 437 11.67 -24.60 -17.57
CA VAL A 437 11.78 -25.11 -16.20
C VAL A 437 10.50 -25.81 -15.75
N SER A 438 9.33 -25.38 -16.22
CA SER A 438 8.06 -26.09 -15.98
C SER A 438 8.00 -27.47 -16.65
N GLY A 439 8.97 -27.79 -17.53
CA GLY A 439 9.14 -29.11 -18.13
C GLY A 439 9.94 -30.09 -17.26
N GLU A 440 10.55 -29.63 -16.16
CA GLU A 440 11.23 -30.50 -15.21
C GLU A 440 10.23 -31.13 -14.23
N THR A 441 10.40 -32.42 -13.94
CA THR A 441 9.49 -33.16 -13.04
C THR A 441 9.43 -32.53 -11.64
N GLY A 442 8.25 -32.08 -11.25
CA GLY A 442 7.91 -31.69 -9.88
C GLY A 442 8.04 -30.20 -9.55
N TRP A 443 8.67 -29.40 -10.43
CA TRP A 443 8.74 -27.95 -10.26
C TRP A 443 7.50 -27.27 -10.83
N VAL A 444 6.90 -26.39 -10.04
CA VAL A 444 5.81 -25.52 -10.46
C VAL A 444 6.31 -24.09 -10.38
N CYS A 445 6.31 -23.39 -11.53
CA CYS A 445 6.44 -21.95 -11.51
C CYS A 445 5.16 -21.37 -10.92
N ASP A 446 5.27 -20.59 -9.86
CA ASP A 446 4.16 -19.82 -9.33
C ASP A 446 3.79 -18.75 -10.37
N LEU A 447 2.86 -19.12 -11.27
CA LEU A 447 2.43 -18.30 -12.41
C LEU A 447 1.78 -16.99 -11.99
N SER A 448 1.56 -16.77 -10.68
CA SER A 448 1.32 -15.43 -10.12
C SER A 448 2.32 -14.41 -10.68
N THR A 449 3.53 -14.82 -11.07
CA THR A 449 4.63 -13.97 -11.51
C THR A 449 4.66 -13.54 -12.99
N VAL A 450 3.83 -14.10 -13.89
CA VAL A 450 3.93 -13.82 -15.34
C VAL A 450 2.56 -13.54 -15.97
N VAL A 451 2.13 -12.27 -15.99
CA VAL A 451 1.13 -11.79 -16.95
C VAL A 451 1.49 -10.39 -17.46
N ALA A 452 1.57 -10.23 -18.78
CA ALA A 452 1.69 -8.93 -19.44
C ALA A 452 0.49 -8.02 -19.07
N ARG A 453 0.76 -6.80 -18.59
CA ARG A 453 -0.29 -5.78 -18.42
C ARG A 453 -0.87 -5.44 -19.80
N PRO A 454 -2.19 -5.59 -20.06
CA PRO A 454 -2.77 -5.05 -21.27
C PRO A 454 -2.69 -3.52 -21.25
N GLU A 455 -2.40 -2.90 -22.38
CA GLU A 455 -2.46 -1.44 -22.54
C GLU A 455 -3.87 -0.95 -22.16
N ARG A 456 -3.99 -0.25 -21.02
CA ARG A 456 -5.24 0.38 -20.61
C ARG A 456 -5.49 1.61 -21.49
N LYS A 457 -6.55 1.57 -22.31
CA LYS A 457 -7.06 2.77 -23.01
C LYS A 457 -7.53 3.80 -21.99
N ARG A 458 -7.09 5.05 -22.13
CA ARG A 458 -7.61 6.20 -21.39
C ARG A 458 -9.13 6.26 -21.52
N SER A 459 -9.84 6.26 -20.41
CA SER A 459 -11.26 6.64 -20.34
C SER A 459 -11.38 8.12 -20.73
N SER A 460 -12.24 8.43 -21.70
CA SER A 460 -12.50 9.79 -22.20
C SER A 460 -13.62 10.53 -21.47
N LEU A 461 -13.97 10.11 -20.24
CA LEU A 461 -15.08 10.71 -19.48
C LEU A 461 -14.61 11.90 -18.62
N PRO A 462 -15.45 12.93 -18.44
CA PRO A 462 -15.13 14.10 -17.65
C PRO A 462 -14.94 13.76 -16.17
N ILE A 463 -13.85 14.26 -15.59
CA ILE A 463 -13.52 14.16 -14.16
C ILE A 463 -14.57 14.92 -13.35
N ILE A 464 -15.22 14.26 -12.40
CA ILE A 464 -16.10 14.93 -11.44
C ILE A 464 -15.20 15.66 -10.43
N GLN A 465 -15.18 16.99 -10.50
CA GLN A 465 -14.48 17.81 -9.50
C GLN A 465 -15.39 18.01 -8.30
N PRO A 466 -15.01 17.56 -7.09
CA PRO A 466 -15.74 17.94 -5.89
C PRO A 466 -15.64 19.46 -5.69
N GLY A 467 -16.77 20.09 -5.34
CA GLY A 467 -16.77 21.48 -4.91
C GLY A 467 -15.89 21.59 -3.66
N ILE A 468 -14.80 22.36 -3.76
CA ILE A 468 -13.89 22.57 -2.65
C ILE A 468 -14.55 23.57 -1.71
N THR A 469 -15.19 23.08 -0.65
CA THR A 469 -15.47 23.91 0.53
C THR A 469 -14.29 23.83 1.48
N GLY A 470 -13.89 25.01 1.98
CA GLY A 470 -12.66 25.36 2.71
C GLY A 470 -12.15 24.37 3.75
#